data_AF-A0A971L7L0-F1
#
_entry.id   AF-A0A971L7L0-F1
#
_cell.length_a   1.000
_cell.length_b   1.000
_cell.length_c   1.000
_cell.angle_alpha   90.00
_cell.angle_beta   90.00
_cell.angle_gamma   90.00
#
_symmetry.space_group_name_H-M   'P 1'
#
loop_
_entity.id
_entity.type
_entity.pdbx_description
1 polymer ?
#
loop_
_entity_poly.entity_id
_entity_poly.type
_entity_poly.pdbx_seq_one_letter_code
_entity_poly.pdbx_strand_id
1 'polypeptide(L)' 'VNQGVEAVITGNMGPKAMRVLQAAGITAYSTTAKTVQEALAQWRAGVLSPIEQSNVGAHYGMGKGMGRDTGRGGKF' A
#
# COMPACT_ATOMS: atom_id res chain seq x y z
N VAL A 1 -10.07 13.62 -1.94
CA VAL A 1 -8.76 14.18 -1.54
C VAL A 1 -8.97 15.66 -1.26
N ASN A 2 -8.90 16.06 0.01
CA ASN A 2 -9.40 17.38 0.46
C ASN A 2 -8.31 18.21 1.18
N GLN A 3 -7.04 17.84 1.02
CA GLN A 3 -5.90 18.44 1.73
C GLN A 3 -4.83 18.99 0.76
N GLY A 4 -5.09 19.00 -0.56
CA GLY A 4 -4.16 19.56 -1.55
C GLY A 4 -2.75 18.96 -1.51
N VAL A 5 -2.63 17.68 -1.16
CA VAL A 5 -1.32 17.05 -0.93
C VAL A 5 -0.72 16.60 -2.25
N GLU A 6 0.49 17.07 -2.57
CA GLU A 6 1.20 16.70 -3.81
C GLU A 6 1.99 15.38 -3.67
N ALA A 7 2.47 15.08 -2.46
CA ALA A 7 3.32 13.92 -2.19
C ALA A 7 3.00 13.24 -0.85
N VAL A 8 3.11 11.91 -0.80
CA VAL A 8 2.93 11.10 0.42
C VAL A 8 4.17 10.25 0.67
N ILE A 9 4.77 10.39 1.85
CA ILE A 9 5.92 9.57 2.28
C ILE A 9 5.40 8.46 3.20
N THR A 10 5.71 7.21 2.87
CA THR A 10 5.23 6.05 3.62
C THR A 10 6.18 4.86 3.49
N GLY A 11 6.17 3.94 4.45
CA GLY A 11 6.96 2.71 4.38
C GLY A 11 6.31 1.63 3.52
N ASN A 12 5.12 1.18 3.94
CA ASN A 12 4.37 0.12 3.26
C ASN A 12 3.07 0.67 2.68
N MET A 13 2.78 0.30 1.43
CA MET A 13 1.66 0.81 0.67
C MET A 13 0.83 -0.29 0.04
N GLY A 14 -0.39 -0.43 0.56
CA GLY A 14 -1.40 -1.35 0.05
C GLY A 14 -1.91 -0.98 -1.35
N PRO A 15 -2.33 -1.96 -2.17
CA PRO A 15 -2.88 -1.72 -3.51
C PRO A 15 -4.12 -0.82 -3.52
N LYS A 16 -4.88 -0.79 -2.41
CA LYS A 16 -6.03 0.13 -2.25
C LYS A 16 -5.58 1.59 -2.13
N ALA A 17 -4.58 1.86 -1.30
CA ALA A 17 -4.07 3.22 -1.08
C ALA A 17 -3.38 3.76 -2.34
N MET A 18 -2.58 2.91 -3.01
CA MET A 18 -1.98 3.25 -4.30
C MET A 18 -3.02 3.63 -5.36
N ARG A 19 -4.13 2.89 -5.50
CA ARG A 19 -5.19 3.26 -6.45
C ARG A 19 -5.78 4.63 -6.17
N VAL A 20 -6.04 4.96 -4.91
CA VAL A 20 -6.62 6.27 -4.54
C VAL A 20 -5.64 7.39 -4.81
N LEU A 21 -4.35 7.19 -4.51
CA LEU A 21 -3.31 8.20 -4.74
C LEU A 21 -3.03 8.41 -6.23
N GLN A 22 -2.98 7.33 -7.03
CA GLN A 22 -2.88 7.43 -8.48
C GLN A 22 -4.09 8.16 -9.09
N ALA A 23 -5.31 7.80 -8.68
CA ALA A 23 -6.53 8.47 -9.17
C ALA A 23 -6.59 9.95 -8.78
N ALA A 24 -5.86 10.35 -7.73
CA ALA A 24 -5.73 11.73 -7.29
C ALA A 24 -4.51 12.47 -7.87
N GLY A 25 -3.65 11.78 -8.65
CA GLY A 25 -2.42 12.36 -9.18
C GLY A 25 -1.35 12.66 -8.12
N ILE A 26 -1.40 11.99 -6.97
CA ILE A 26 -0.48 12.21 -5.85
C ILE A 26 0.71 11.25 -5.96
N THR A 27 1.93 11.78 -5.85
CA THR A 27 3.14 10.95 -5.87
C THR A 27 3.39 10.30 -4.51
N ALA A 28 3.48 8.98 -4.47
CA ALA A 28 3.87 8.25 -3.26
C ALA A 28 5.39 8.03 -3.24
N TYR A 29 6.02 8.07 -2.05
CA TYR A 29 7.44 7.84 -1.84
C TYR A 29 7.66 6.77 -0.78
N SER A 30 8.56 5.81 -1.03
CA SER A 30 8.92 4.77 -0.06
C SER A 30 10.07 5.23 0.80
N THR A 31 9.90 5.17 2.12
CA THR A 31 11.02 5.34 3.08
C THR A 31 11.13 4.13 4.00
N THR A 32 12.37 3.75 4.32
CA THR A 32 12.69 2.76 5.35
C THR A 32 13.08 3.41 6.68
N ALA A 33 12.97 4.74 6.77
CA ALA A 33 13.25 5.51 7.97
C ALA A 33 12.40 5.03 9.16
N LYS A 34 13.01 4.97 10.34
CA LYS A 34 12.31 4.60 11.58
C LYS A 34 11.62 5.81 12.20
N THR A 35 12.09 7.02 11.88
CA THR A 35 11.58 8.27 12.42
C THR A 35 11.08 9.20 11.33
N VAL A 36 10.12 10.07 11.70
CA VAL A 36 9.59 11.11 10.79
C VAL A 36 10.70 12.08 10.37
N GLN A 37 11.63 12.39 11.28
CA GLN A 37 12.74 13.29 11.00
C GLN A 37 13.68 12.74 9.91
N GLU A 38 14.03 11.45 9.99
CA GLU A 38 14.82 10.78 8.96
C GLU A 38 14.08 10.72 7.62
N ALA A 39 12.79 10.39 7.63
CA ALA A 39 11.96 10.36 6.43
C ALA A 39 11.93 11.73 5.73
N LEU A 40 11.77 12.80 6.50
CA LEU A 40 11.77 14.18 6.00
C LEU A 40 13.14 14.58 5.46
N ALA A 41 14.23 14.18 6.12
CA ALA A 41 15.59 14.44 5.67
C ALA A 41 15.89 13.72 4.35
N GLN A 42 15.46 12.46 4.21
CA GLN A 42 15.61 11.70 2.96
C GLN A 42 14.78 12.31 1.82
N TRP A 43 13.56 12.77 2.10
CA TRP A 43 12.74 13.45 1.11
C TRP A 43 13.39 14.75 0.64
N ARG A 44 13.86 15.58 1.58
CA ARG A 44 14.59 16.82 1.29
C ARG A 44 15.90 16.58 0.54
N ALA A 45 16.57 15.47 0.82
CA ALA A 45 17.78 15.06 0.10
C ALA A 45 17.48 14.50 -1.31
N GLY A 46 16.22 14.27 -1.66
CA GLY A 46 15.82 13.71 -2.96
C GLY A 46 16.24 12.24 -3.15
N VAL A 47 16.57 11.53 -2.06
CA VAL A 47 17.02 10.12 -2.13
C VAL A 47 15.87 9.12 -2.03
N LEU A 48 14.64 9.60 -1.82
CA LEU A 48 13.46 8.74 -1.78
C LEU A 48 13.02 8.37 -3.19
N SER A 49 12.83 7.06 -3.41
CA SER A 49 12.29 6.57 -4.67
C SER A 49 10.77 6.78 -4.72
N PRO A 50 10.24 7.36 -5.81
CA PRO A 50 8.81 7.38 -6.03
C PRO A 50 8.30 5.94 -6.21
N ILE A 51 7.17 5.65 -5.58
CA ILE A 51 6.47 4.39 -5.70
C ILE A 51 5.37 4.57 -6.74
N GLU A 52 5.51 3.90 -7.87
CA GLU A 52 4.43 3.82 -8.87
C GLU A 52 3.56 2.58 -8.68
N GLN A 53 4.04 1.55 -7.97
CA GLN A 53 3.36 0.26 -7.80
C GLN A 53 3.32 -0.18 -6.34
N SER A 54 2.21 -0.76 -5.89
CA SER A 54 2.07 -1.24 -4.51
C SER A 54 3.13 -2.29 -4.16
N ASN A 55 3.88 -2.06 -3.09
CA ASN A 55 4.98 -2.93 -2.65
C ASN A 55 4.51 -4.15 -1.84
N VAL A 56 3.22 -4.25 -1.52
CA VAL A 56 2.62 -5.43 -0.88
C VAL A 56 1.78 -6.20 -1.90
N GLY A 57 1.95 -7.51 -1.92
CA GLY A 57 1.15 -8.40 -2.76
C GLY A 57 -0.35 -8.21 -2.46
N ALA A 58 -1.18 -8.38 -3.49
CA ALA A 58 -2.64 -8.24 -3.44
C ALA A 58 -3.37 -9.11 -2.39
N HIS A 59 -2.62 -9.93 -1.64
CA HIS A 59 -3.09 -10.89 -0.64
C HIS A 59 -2.58 -10.65 0.78
N TYR A 60 -2.02 -9.47 1.10
CA TYR A 60 -1.68 -9.10 2.48
C TYR A 60 -2.99 -8.93 3.31
N GLY A 61 -3.50 -10.04 3.85
CA GLY A 61 -4.69 -10.07 4.71
C GLY A 61 -5.71 -11.18 4.40
N MET A 62 -5.57 -11.92 3.29
CA MET A 62 -6.44 -13.08 3.06
C MET A 62 -5.82 -14.28 3.78
N GLY A 63 -6.21 -14.47 5.03
CA GLY A 63 -5.92 -15.67 5.80
C GLY A 63 -6.20 -16.90 4.95
N LYS A 64 -5.20 -17.78 4.85
CA LYS A 64 -5.29 -19.12 4.28
C LYS A 64 -6.22 -19.94 5.17
N GLY A 65 -7.53 -19.76 5.02
CA GLY A 65 -8.52 -20.24 5.98
C GLY A 65 -9.94 -20.17 5.45
N MET A 66 -10.19 -20.67 4.26
CA MET A 66 -11.53 -21.12 3.88
C MET A 66 -11.45 -22.60 3.53
N GLY A 67 -11.52 -23.44 4.57
CA GLY A 67 -12.21 -24.71 4.44
C GLY A 67 -13.64 -24.38 4.03
N ARG A 68 -13.99 -24.71 2.79
CA ARG A 68 -15.37 -24.80 2.32
C ARG A 68 -15.55 -26.21 1.78
N ASP A 69 -15.66 -27.12 2.73
CA ASP A 69 -16.45 -28.34 2.71
C ASP A 69 -17.89 -28.06 2.25
N THR A 70 -18.06 -27.70 0.98
CA THR A 70 -19.37 -27.67 0.31
C THR A 70 -19.52 -28.93 -0.54
N GLY A 71 -19.57 -30.07 0.15
CA GLY A 71 -19.85 -31.39 -0.42
C GLY A 71 -21.11 -32.01 0.18
N ARG A 72 -22.16 -31.21 0.38
CA ARG A 72 -23.50 -31.71 0.76
C ARG A 72 -24.20 -32.17 -0.51
N GLY A 73 -24.10 -33.46 -0.82
CA GLY A 73 -24.70 -34.01 -2.05
C GLY A 73 -24.80 -35.53 -2.07
N GLY A 74 -25.21 -36.16 -0.98
CA GLY A 74 -25.64 -37.56 -1.00
C GLY A 74 -27.10 -37.65 -0.58
N LYS A 75 -28.01 -37.94 -1.54
CA LYS A 75 -29.15 -38.92 -1.54
C LYS A 75 -29.74 -39.04 -2.96
N PHE A 76 -29.45 -40.13 -3.66
CA PHE A 76 -30.38 -40.84 -4.56
C PHE A 76 -30.26 -42.32 -4.20
#